data_AF-A0A0F3RPP4-F1
#
_entry.id   AF-A0A0F3RPP4-F1
#
_cell.length_a   1.000
_cell.length_b   1.000
_cell.length_c   1.000
_cell.angle_alpha   90.00
_cell.angle_beta   90.00
_cell.angle_gamma   90.00
#
_symmetry.space_group_name_H-M   'P 1'
#
loop_
_entity.id
_entity.type
_entity.pdbx_description
1 polymer ?
#
loop_
_entity_poly.entity_id
_entity_poly.type
_entity_poly.pdbx_seq_one_letter_code
_entity_poly.pdbx_strand_id
1 'polypeptide(L)'
;MLAVAAAITVGGILPAMPASAKSYLTIASSSKTDYNARFNQSQRNDGIYYYGPYYTKRSAKTRDASGKNWQHRFVRVTETATLSNGVTFAKFSWYGKSIGWVDQRALQKFSRSSNATALLNKAHFKGRAMLFNNYYTGSSRISIGNADNSSQTANGPTTLFPIASLQKVMTGAIIEQLASSHKLSLNDRLSKYYPSVANSQNITLRQLLNHRSGISMSESTPNTVLTTQAAQLNYTLQQLKASSNQSYNYTNANYTLLAAVASKVAGQSYDSLVQDRIIKPLKLTNTYAWNNLPTSQMTASGYTFSNGQDYQNAPVSQKLVSSLLGAGNYYSTPEDYYTFQKGLRNGKVLTKSQYQDLADNGAYTYAGGMYHYSNGIKRDRGSLTGAGYDDLYYGTEGNKIGVILFANQEPSRSINSLGETLYDLARYYNEN
;
A
#
# COMPACT_ATOMS: atom_id res chain seq x y z
N MET A 1 -82.53 82.57 -7.25
CA MET A 1 -81.08 82.83 -7.39
C MET A 1 -80.34 81.58 -6.93
N LEU A 2 -79.44 81.08 -7.79
CA LEU A 2 -78.30 80.14 -7.62
C LEU A 2 -78.51 78.87 -6.76
N ALA A 3 -78.53 77.62 -7.27
CA ALA A 3 -77.62 76.83 -8.13
C ALA A 3 -76.45 76.11 -7.39
N VAL A 4 -76.56 74.76 -7.30
CA VAL A 4 -75.53 73.69 -7.51
C VAL A 4 -74.34 73.68 -6.50
N ALA A 5 -73.80 72.58 -5.94
CA ALA A 5 -73.67 71.18 -6.29
C ALA A 5 -73.38 70.32 -5.03
N ALA A 6 -73.69 69.02 -5.11
CA ALA A 6 -73.23 67.99 -4.19
C ALA A 6 -71.79 67.55 -4.51
N ALA A 7 -70.96 67.34 -3.50
CA ALA A 7 -69.67 66.66 -3.62
C ALA A 7 -69.53 65.61 -2.51
N ILE A 8 -69.49 64.35 -2.94
CA ILE A 8 -69.22 63.16 -2.13
C ILE A 8 -67.70 63.06 -1.96
N THR A 9 -67.20 63.15 -0.74
CA THR A 9 -65.80 62.87 -0.40
C THR A 9 -65.61 61.36 -0.21
N VAL A 10 -64.95 60.75 -1.19
CA VAL A 10 -64.49 59.35 -1.17
C VAL A 10 -63.31 59.22 -0.19
N GLY A 11 -63.36 58.20 0.66
CA GLY A 11 -62.33 57.89 1.65
C GLY A 11 -60.94 57.68 1.03
N GLY A 12 -59.93 58.28 1.66
CA GLY A 12 -58.53 58.07 1.33
C GLY A 12 -58.12 56.62 1.59
N ILE A 13 -57.77 55.92 0.53
CA ILE A 13 -57.03 54.66 0.57
C ILE A 13 -55.60 55.01 1.01
N LEU A 14 -55.19 54.57 2.19
CA LEU A 14 -53.77 54.54 2.57
C LEU A 14 -53.01 53.72 1.52
N PRO A 15 -51.92 54.23 0.93
CA PRO A 15 -51.10 53.41 0.04
C PRO A 15 -50.52 52.27 0.87
N ALA A 16 -50.89 51.03 0.51
CA ALA A 16 -50.23 49.85 1.02
C ALA A 16 -48.73 49.98 0.71
N MET A 17 -47.90 50.03 1.76
CA MET A 17 -46.45 49.94 1.59
C MET A 17 -46.15 48.63 0.85
N PRO A 18 -45.46 48.66 -0.30
CA PRO A 18 -44.99 47.43 -0.91
C PRO A 18 -44.02 46.79 0.07
N ALA A 19 -44.36 45.61 0.57
CA ALA A 19 -43.42 44.77 1.32
C ALA A 19 -42.15 44.67 0.48
N SER A 20 -41.01 45.10 1.02
CA SER A 20 -39.75 45.06 0.27
C SER A 20 -39.47 43.59 -0.11
N ALA A 21 -39.53 43.31 -1.42
CA ALA A 21 -39.15 42.00 -1.91
C ALA A 21 -37.66 41.86 -1.63
N LYS A 22 -37.27 41.06 -0.61
CA LYS A 22 -35.87 40.71 -0.38
C LYS A 22 -35.29 40.22 -1.70
N SER A 23 -34.39 41.01 -2.29
CA SER A 23 -33.70 40.67 -3.53
C SER A 23 -32.97 39.33 -3.36
N TYR A 24 -32.93 38.53 -4.41
CA TYR A 24 -32.21 37.26 -4.40
C TYR A 24 -30.71 37.52 -4.19
N LEU A 25 -30.03 36.57 -3.54
CA LEU A 25 -28.57 36.61 -3.43
C LEU A 25 -27.97 36.43 -4.82
N THR A 26 -26.96 37.23 -5.15
CA THR A 26 -26.19 37.07 -6.39
C THR A 26 -25.02 36.12 -6.15
N ILE A 27 -24.58 35.42 -7.20
CA ILE A 27 -23.35 34.63 -7.16
C ILE A 27 -22.19 35.61 -7.39
N ALA A 28 -21.41 35.87 -6.35
CA ALA A 28 -20.26 36.76 -6.41
C ALA A 28 -19.09 36.12 -7.16
N SER A 29 -18.90 34.80 -6.99
CA SER A 29 -17.93 34.03 -7.76
C SER A 29 -18.35 32.56 -7.87
N SER A 30 -17.90 31.88 -8.91
CA SER A 30 -18.07 30.44 -9.07
C SER A 30 -16.80 29.81 -9.64
N SER A 31 -16.58 28.54 -9.33
CA SER A 31 -15.45 27.77 -9.82
C SER A 31 -15.86 26.33 -10.09
N LYS A 32 -15.49 25.82 -11.27
CA LYS A 32 -15.53 24.38 -11.54
C LYS A 32 -14.41 23.73 -10.75
N THR A 33 -14.75 22.72 -9.97
CA THR A 33 -13.79 22.01 -9.12
C THR A 33 -14.02 20.53 -9.25
N ASP A 34 -13.08 19.73 -8.75
CA ASP A 34 -13.25 18.29 -8.74
C ASP A 34 -12.51 17.69 -7.54
N TYR A 35 -13.27 17.36 -6.49
CA TYR A 35 -12.69 16.71 -5.32
C TYR A 35 -13.69 15.83 -4.57
N ASN A 36 -13.16 14.79 -3.92
CA ASN A 36 -13.93 13.94 -3.03
C ASN A 36 -14.14 14.64 -1.68
N ALA A 37 -15.35 14.52 -1.14
CA ALA A 37 -15.71 15.06 0.16
C ALA A 37 -16.57 14.08 0.93
N ARG A 38 -16.52 14.19 2.25
CA ARG A 38 -17.44 13.50 3.17
C ARG A 38 -18.36 14.52 3.81
N PHE A 39 -19.65 14.22 3.85
CA PHE A 39 -20.59 15.01 4.62
C PHE A 39 -20.28 14.92 6.12
N ASN A 40 -20.16 16.08 6.76
CA ASN A 40 -20.03 16.26 8.20
C ASN A 40 -21.09 17.25 8.71
N GLN A 41 -22.26 16.69 8.97
CA GLN A 41 -23.45 17.28 9.53
C GLN A 41 -23.59 16.94 11.03
N SER A 42 -22.54 16.52 11.75
CA SER A 42 -22.66 16.14 13.17
C SER A 42 -23.24 17.27 14.03
N GLN A 43 -22.83 18.51 13.77
CA GLN A 43 -23.30 19.72 14.45
C GLN A 43 -24.13 20.64 13.54
N ARG A 44 -24.56 20.14 12.38
CA ARG A 44 -25.28 20.92 11.35
C ARG A 44 -26.47 20.15 10.77
N ASN A 45 -27.38 20.83 10.09
CA ASN A 45 -28.43 20.21 9.29
C ASN A 45 -28.71 21.06 8.06
N ASP A 46 -27.71 21.13 7.19
CA ASP A 46 -27.77 21.85 5.92
C ASP A 46 -28.66 21.08 4.94
N GLY A 47 -29.63 21.80 4.36
CA GLY A 47 -30.51 21.26 3.35
C GLY A 47 -29.84 21.17 1.98
N ILE A 48 -30.36 20.28 1.14
CA ILE A 48 -29.89 20.10 -0.25
C ILE A 48 -30.77 20.93 -1.19
N TYR A 49 -30.15 21.66 -2.11
CA TYR A 49 -30.84 22.54 -3.05
C TYR A 49 -30.62 22.07 -4.49
N TYR A 50 -31.67 21.54 -5.11
CA TYR A 50 -31.58 20.89 -6.42
C TYR A 50 -31.25 21.85 -7.58
N TYR A 51 -31.82 23.06 -7.54
CA TYR A 51 -31.80 23.95 -8.70
C TYR A 51 -30.69 25.01 -8.67
N GLY A 52 -30.04 25.22 -7.52
CA GLY A 52 -28.98 26.22 -7.34
C GLY A 52 -28.70 26.49 -5.86
N PRO A 53 -27.67 27.29 -5.53
CA PRO A 53 -27.40 27.70 -4.15
C PRO A 53 -28.61 28.41 -3.52
N TYR A 54 -28.73 28.29 -2.19
CA TYR A 54 -29.88 28.80 -1.45
C TYR A 54 -30.19 30.27 -1.78
N TYR A 55 -31.46 30.56 -2.06
CA TYR A 55 -31.98 31.92 -2.23
C TYR A 55 -31.34 32.74 -3.38
N THR A 56 -30.77 32.07 -4.38
CA THR A 56 -30.27 32.71 -5.62
C THR A 56 -31.34 32.90 -6.69
N LYS A 57 -32.42 32.11 -6.63
CA LYS A 57 -33.59 32.19 -7.53
C LYS A 57 -34.81 31.56 -6.88
N ARG A 58 -36.01 31.78 -7.46
CA ARG A 58 -37.27 31.26 -6.91
C ARG A 58 -37.25 29.75 -6.66
N SER A 59 -36.73 28.97 -7.61
CA SER A 59 -36.63 27.51 -7.50
C SER A 59 -35.59 27.02 -6.49
N ALA A 60 -34.68 27.87 -6.02
CA ALA A 60 -33.67 27.54 -5.03
C ALA A 60 -34.02 28.01 -3.60
N LYS A 61 -35.27 28.41 -3.36
CA LYS A 61 -35.75 28.79 -2.01
C LYS A 61 -36.08 27.58 -1.14
N THR A 62 -36.61 26.53 -1.76
CA THR A 62 -37.01 25.32 -1.05
C THR A 62 -35.81 24.40 -0.91
N ARG A 63 -35.51 24.02 0.34
CA ARG A 63 -34.52 22.99 0.64
C ARG A 63 -35.17 21.62 0.68
N ASP A 64 -34.44 20.60 0.26
CA ASP A 64 -34.65 19.25 0.76
C ASP A 64 -34.05 19.14 2.17
N ALA A 65 -34.89 18.77 3.14
CA ALA A 65 -34.51 18.63 4.54
C ALA A 65 -33.77 17.31 4.85
N SER A 66 -33.50 16.47 3.83
CA SER A 66 -32.79 15.20 3.95
C SER A 66 -31.30 15.33 4.30
N GLY A 67 -30.80 16.53 4.60
CA GLY A 67 -29.40 16.81 4.94
C GLY A 67 -28.76 15.80 5.88
N LYS A 68 -29.39 15.50 7.03
CA LYS A 68 -28.88 14.51 7.99
C LYS A 68 -28.71 13.10 7.40
N ASN A 69 -29.51 12.71 6.41
CA ASN A 69 -29.40 11.41 5.74
C ASN A 69 -28.11 11.30 4.91
N TRP A 70 -27.48 12.43 4.60
CA TRP A 70 -26.19 12.50 3.92
C TRP A 70 -25.01 12.40 4.88
N GLN A 71 -25.21 12.46 6.20
CA GLN A 71 -24.14 12.34 7.18
C GLN A 71 -23.23 11.13 6.88
N HIS A 72 -21.92 11.37 6.88
CA HIS A 72 -20.89 10.38 6.55
C HIS A 72 -20.83 9.88 5.11
N ARG A 73 -21.76 10.27 4.22
CA ARG A 73 -21.70 9.90 2.80
C ARG A 73 -20.54 10.60 2.09
N PHE A 74 -19.89 9.86 1.21
CA PHE A 74 -18.86 10.37 0.33
C PHE A 74 -19.49 10.81 -0.98
N VAL A 75 -19.08 11.98 -1.44
CA VAL A 75 -19.60 12.63 -2.64
C VAL A 75 -18.45 13.26 -3.41
N ARG A 76 -18.68 13.54 -4.69
CA ARG A 76 -17.73 14.27 -5.54
C ARG A 76 -18.26 15.67 -5.78
N VAL A 77 -17.51 16.67 -5.35
CA VAL A 77 -17.84 18.09 -5.54
C VAL A 77 -17.34 18.52 -6.91
N THR A 78 -18.24 19.05 -7.73
CA THR A 78 -17.98 19.39 -9.14
C THR A 78 -17.94 20.91 -9.38
N GLU A 79 -18.50 21.68 -8.45
CA GLU A 79 -18.60 23.13 -8.57
C GLU A 79 -18.74 23.78 -7.20
N THR A 80 -18.23 24.99 -7.03
CA THR A 80 -18.47 25.82 -5.84
C THR A 80 -18.92 27.21 -6.28
N ALA A 81 -19.86 27.81 -5.56
CA ALA A 81 -20.37 29.15 -5.80
C ALA A 81 -20.43 29.94 -4.49
N THR A 82 -19.71 31.07 -4.43
CA THR A 82 -19.74 32.00 -3.30
C THR A 82 -20.78 33.08 -3.57
N LEU A 83 -21.70 33.24 -2.64
CA LEU A 83 -22.81 34.19 -2.74
C LEU A 83 -22.40 35.58 -2.24
N SER A 84 -23.19 36.60 -2.56
CA SER A 84 -22.97 37.99 -2.16
C SER A 84 -22.90 38.22 -0.64
N ASN A 85 -23.42 37.29 0.16
CA ASN A 85 -23.31 37.29 1.62
C ASN A 85 -22.08 36.51 2.15
N GLY A 86 -21.18 36.08 1.27
CA GLY A 86 -19.94 35.36 1.62
C GLY A 86 -20.10 33.86 1.85
N VAL A 87 -21.32 33.30 1.81
CA VAL A 87 -21.53 31.85 1.98
C VAL A 87 -21.20 31.11 0.69
N THR A 88 -20.39 30.06 0.78
CA THR A 88 -20.08 29.19 -0.36
C THR A 88 -20.93 27.92 -0.34
N PHE A 89 -21.58 27.64 -1.47
CA PHE A 89 -22.28 26.39 -1.74
C PHE A 89 -21.45 25.50 -2.66
N ALA A 90 -21.50 24.20 -2.42
CA ALA A 90 -20.84 23.18 -3.22
C ALA A 90 -21.89 22.34 -3.96
N LYS A 91 -21.76 22.23 -5.28
CA LYS A 91 -22.51 21.29 -6.10
C LYS A 91 -21.83 19.93 -6.02
N PHE A 92 -22.60 18.90 -5.70
CA PHE A 92 -22.05 17.55 -5.52
C PHE A 92 -22.81 16.51 -6.34
N SER A 93 -22.11 15.40 -6.57
CA SER A 93 -22.61 14.21 -7.23
C SER A 93 -22.39 12.98 -6.34
N TRP A 94 -23.26 11.99 -6.52
CA TRP A 94 -23.20 10.71 -5.81
C TRP A 94 -23.44 9.60 -6.83
N TYR A 95 -22.50 8.65 -6.93
CA TYR A 95 -22.46 7.62 -7.98
C TYR A 95 -22.61 8.20 -9.41
N GLY A 96 -21.89 9.27 -9.72
CA GLY A 96 -21.89 9.92 -11.04
C GLY A 96 -23.14 10.75 -11.35
N LYS A 97 -24.16 10.74 -10.49
CA LYS A 97 -25.37 11.56 -10.66
C LYS A 97 -25.24 12.85 -9.88
N SER A 98 -25.48 14.00 -10.53
CA SER A 98 -25.55 15.29 -9.84
C SER A 98 -26.78 15.31 -8.93
N ILE A 99 -26.57 15.59 -7.65
CA ILE A 99 -27.62 15.58 -6.63
C ILE A 99 -28.14 17.00 -6.38
N GLY A 100 -27.24 17.95 -6.11
CA GLY A 100 -27.65 19.32 -5.81
C GLY A 100 -26.54 20.12 -5.16
N TRP A 101 -26.93 21.22 -4.52
CA TRP A 101 -26.05 22.15 -3.81
C TRP A 101 -26.24 22.02 -2.31
N VAL A 102 -25.16 22.12 -1.55
CA VAL A 102 -25.18 22.20 -0.08
C VAL A 102 -24.23 23.30 0.37
N ASP A 103 -24.45 23.89 1.55
CA ASP A 103 -23.46 24.75 2.19
C ASP A 103 -22.13 23.98 2.29
N GLN A 104 -21.05 24.54 1.75
CA GLN A 104 -19.76 23.84 1.67
C GLN A 104 -19.23 23.44 3.06
N ARG A 105 -19.66 24.12 4.13
CA ARG A 105 -19.29 23.77 5.52
C ARG A 105 -19.86 22.43 5.97
N ALA A 106 -20.87 21.90 5.27
CA ALA A 106 -21.36 20.53 5.48
C ALA A 106 -20.42 19.47 4.91
N LEU A 107 -19.37 19.87 4.17
CA LEU A 107 -18.45 18.98 3.47
C LEU A 107 -17.03 19.12 4.02
N GLN A 108 -16.44 17.98 4.38
CA GLN A 108 -15.02 17.86 4.67
C GLN A 108 -14.33 17.27 3.45
N LYS A 109 -13.34 17.99 2.89
CA LYS A 109 -12.49 17.44 1.82
C LYS A 109 -11.89 16.11 2.28
N PHE A 110 -11.93 15.12 1.40
CA PHE A 110 -11.47 13.78 1.72
C PHE A 110 -10.60 13.22 0.59
N SER A 111 -9.45 12.67 0.95
CA SER A 111 -8.55 11.98 0.02
C SER A 111 -7.91 10.80 0.74
N ARG A 112 -7.81 9.65 0.06
CA ARG A 112 -7.11 8.47 0.61
C ARG A 112 -5.65 8.80 0.88
N SER A 113 -4.97 9.47 -0.04
CA SER A 113 -3.57 9.87 0.12
C SER A 113 -3.39 10.84 1.29
N SER A 114 -4.25 11.84 1.46
CA SER A 114 -4.16 12.75 2.62
C SER A 114 -4.38 12.03 3.96
N ASN A 115 -5.36 11.13 4.05
CA ASN A 115 -5.59 10.33 5.27
C ASN A 115 -4.45 9.34 5.52
N ALA A 116 -3.94 8.69 4.47
CA ALA A 116 -2.77 7.82 4.57
C ALA A 116 -1.55 8.58 5.08
N THR A 117 -1.26 9.76 4.51
CA THR A 117 -0.18 10.64 4.97
C THR A 117 -0.32 11.00 6.45
N ALA A 118 -1.53 11.34 6.92
CA ALA A 118 -1.76 11.63 8.33
C ALA A 118 -1.51 10.41 9.24
N LEU A 119 -1.95 9.22 8.82
CA LEU A 119 -1.71 7.97 9.55
C LEU A 119 -0.23 7.59 9.60
N LEU A 120 0.48 7.72 8.48
CA LEU A 120 1.92 7.44 8.36
C LEU A 120 2.73 8.41 9.23
N ASN A 121 2.42 9.71 9.17
CA ASN A 121 3.08 10.72 10.02
C ASN A 121 2.83 10.47 11.50
N LYS A 122 1.58 10.16 11.89
CA LYS A 122 1.25 9.80 13.28
C LYS A 122 1.98 8.55 13.76
N ALA A 123 2.30 7.63 12.85
CA ALA A 123 3.06 6.44 13.14
C ALA A 123 4.58 6.66 13.11
N HIS A 124 5.09 7.87 12.85
CA HIS A 124 6.52 8.13 12.65
C HIS A 124 7.14 7.24 11.55
N PHE A 125 6.35 6.85 10.55
CA PHE A 125 6.86 6.11 9.40
C PHE A 125 7.68 7.05 8.51
N LYS A 126 8.87 6.64 8.07
CA LYS A 126 9.60 7.25 6.94
C LYS A 126 9.81 6.20 5.88
N GLY A 127 9.61 6.58 4.62
CA GLY A 127 9.74 5.68 3.48
C GLY A 127 8.70 5.95 2.41
N ARG A 128 8.31 4.89 1.71
CA ARG A 128 7.34 4.96 0.62
C ARG A 128 6.19 3.99 0.84
N ALA A 129 4.97 4.49 0.69
CA ALA A 129 3.74 3.72 0.81
C ALA A 129 2.96 3.76 -0.51
N MET A 130 2.38 2.62 -0.87
CA MET A 130 1.47 2.46 -2.00
C MET A 130 0.19 1.79 -1.51
N LEU A 131 -0.96 2.44 -1.71
CA LEU A 131 -2.29 1.91 -1.39
C LEU A 131 -3.04 1.75 -2.71
N PHE A 132 -3.64 0.60 -2.98
CA PHE A 132 -4.35 0.35 -4.23
C PHE A 132 -5.70 -0.32 -4.02
N ASN A 133 -6.66 0.06 -4.86
CA ASN A 133 -7.98 -0.54 -4.96
C ASN A 133 -8.33 -0.63 -6.44
N ASN A 134 -8.77 -1.81 -6.89
CA ASN A 134 -8.89 -2.16 -8.31
C ASN A 134 -7.55 -2.07 -9.05
N TYR A 135 -6.52 -2.71 -8.50
CA TYR A 135 -5.16 -2.78 -9.05
C TYR A 135 -4.44 -1.41 -9.10
N TYR A 136 -3.33 -1.35 -9.85
CA TYR A 136 -2.38 -0.24 -9.90
C TYR A 136 -2.99 1.10 -10.32
N THR A 137 -3.98 1.07 -11.21
CA THR A 137 -4.62 2.27 -11.77
C THR A 137 -5.31 3.11 -10.71
N GLY A 138 -5.77 2.48 -9.64
CA GLY A 138 -6.36 3.15 -8.48
C GLY A 138 -5.38 3.33 -7.34
N SER A 139 -4.06 3.48 -7.58
CA SER A 139 -3.07 3.58 -6.50
C SER A 139 -2.85 5.00 -5.98
N SER A 140 -2.89 5.21 -4.66
CA SER A 140 -2.25 6.36 -4.01
C SER A 140 -0.81 6.01 -3.69
N ARG A 141 0.12 6.92 -3.95
CA ARG A 141 1.55 6.75 -3.66
C ARG A 141 2.01 7.90 -2.79
N ILE A 142 2.53 7.57 -1.62
CA ILE A 142 2.89 8.53 -0.60
C ILE A 142 4.37 8.32 -0.26
N SER A 143 5.14 9.41 -0.31
CA SER A 143 6.50 9.45 0.23
C SER A 143 6.48 10.24 1.54
N ILE A 144 7.10 9.71 2.58
CA ILE A 144 7.26 10.40 3.86
C ILE A 144 8.75 10.49 4.19
N GLY A 145 9.21 11.71 4.45
CA GLY A 145 10.56 11.97 4.93
C GLY A 145 11.67 11.74 3.89
N ASN A 146 12.88 11.62 4.41
CA ASN A 146 14.12 11.57 3.65
C ASN A 146 14.62 10.13 3.49
N ALA A 147 15.03 9.79 2.27
CA ALA A 147 15.85 8.62 1.98
C ALA A 147 17.21 8.78 2.65
N ASP A 148 17.79 9.98 2.62
CA ASP A 148 18.98 10.34 3.38
C ASP A 148 18.78 11.70 4.05
N ASN A 149 18.73 11.68 5.38
CA ASN A 149 18.51 12.86 6.20
C ASN A 149 19.74 13.79 6.25
N SER A 150 20.95 13.29 5.99
CA SER A 150 22.15 14.14 6.01
C SER A 150 22.18 15.09 4.80
N SER A 151 21.88 14.56 3.61
CA SER A 151 21.75 15.34 2.37
C SER A 151 20.37 15.95 2.15
N GLN A 152 19.41 15.72 3.06
CA GLN A 152 17.99 16.12 2.90
C GLN A 152 17.35 15.58 1.60
N THR A 153 17.79 14.41 1.15
CA THR A 153 17.25 13.76 -0.05
C THR A 153 15.95 13.05 0.30
N ALA A 154 14.83 13.49 -0.29
CA ALA A 154 13.51 12.92 -0.04
C ALA A 154 13.39 11.45 -0.49
N ASN A 155 12.55 10.69 0.21
CA ASN A 155 12.08 9.38 -0.27
C ASN A 155 11.29 9.55 -1.57
N GLY A 156 11.63 8.79 -2.61
CA GLY A 156 11.10 8.95 -3.96
C GLY A 156 10.64 7.64 -4.61
N PRO A 157 10.03 7.71 -5.81
CA PRO A 157 9.58 6.55 -6.57
C PRO A 157 10.70 5.60 -7.00
N THR A 158 11.93 6.09 -7.04
CA THR A 158 13.12 5.32 -7.42
C THR A 158 14.06 5.09 -6.24
N THR A 159 13.68 5.45 -5.01
CA THR A 159 14.50 5.13 -3.84
C THR A 159 14.50 3.62 -3.61
N LEU A 160 15.69 3.02 -3.56
CA LEU A 160 15.88 1.60 -3.31
C LEU A 160 15.85 1.31 -1.81
N PHE A 161 15.09 0.29 -1.42
CA PHE A 161 15.02 -0.23 -0.05
C PHE A 161 15.49 -1.70 -0.06
N PRO A 162 16.26 -2.16 0.92
CA PRO A 162 16.53 -3.58 1.11
C PRO A 162 15.22 -4.29 1.45
N ILE A 163 14.80 -5.24 0.60
CA ILE A 163 13.50 -5.91 0.77
C ILE A 163 13.53 -7.06 1.77
N ALA A 164 14.72 -7.45 2.24
CA ALA A 164 14.91 -8.50 3.22
C ALA A 164 14.04 -9.73 2.90
N SER A 165 13.26 -10.22 3.87
CA SER A 165 12.47 -11.44 3.73
C SER A 165 11.41 -11.40 2.61
N LEU A 166 11.06 -10.24 2.05
CA LEU A 166 10.20 -10.18 0.85
C LEU A 166 10.80 -10.94 -0.35
N GLN A 167 12.12 -11.08 -0.39
CA GLN A 167 12.82 -11.86 -1.41
C GLN A 167 12.43 -13.34 -1.41
N LYS A 168 11.98 -13.90 -0.28
CA LYS A 168 11.63 -15.32 -0.19
C LYS A 168 10.57 -15.71 -1.23
N VAL A 169 9.65 -14.80 -1.53
CA VAL A 169 8.63 -15.01 -2.57
C VAL A 169 9.26 -15.13 -3.96
N MET A 170 10.36 -14.41 -4.24
CA MET A 170 11.12 -14.55 -5.49
C MET A 170 11.76 -15.94 -5.59
N THR A 171 12.43 -16.39 -4.53
CA THR A 171 13.01 -17.74 -4.46
C THR A 171 11.94 -18.83 -4.60
N GLY A 172 10.80 -18.67 -3.92
CA GLY A 172 9.66 -19.57 -4.02
C GLY A 172 9.12 -19.68 -5.45
N ALA A 173 8.98 -18.54 -6.13
CA ALA A 173 8.55 -18.50 -7.53
C ALA A 173 9.53 -19.20 -8.48
N ILE A 174 10.85 -19.04 -8.28
CA ILE A 174 11.86 -19.74 -9.09
C ILE A 174 11.77 -21.26 -8.89
N ILE A 175 11.64 -21.71 -7.65
CA ILE A 175 11.49 -23.14 -7.33
C ILE A 175 10.22 -23.70 -7.97
N GLU A 176 9.11 -22.97 -7.89
CA GLU A 176 7.85 -23.35 -8.53
C GLU A 176 7.97 -23.43 -10.06
N GLN A 177 8.66 -22.47 -10.70
CA GLN A 177 8.92 -22.53 -12.15
C GLN A 177 9.77 -23.75 -12.54
N LEU A 178 10.77 -24.11 -11.74
CA LEU A 178 11.59 -25.30 -11.97
C LEU A 178 10.79 -26.59 -11.75
N ALA A 179 9.92 -26.63 -10.75
CA ALA A 179 9.01 -27.75 -10.51
C ALA A 179 8.03 -27.94 -11.67
N SER A 180 7.38 -26.85 -12.08
CA SER A 180 6.43 -26.80 -13.19
C SER A 180 7.04 -27.15 -14.55
N SER A 181 8.36 -26.99 -14.72
CA SER A 181 9.09 -27.40 -15.93
C SER A 181 9.75 -28.78 -15.79
N HIS A 182 9.35 -29.55 -14.77
CA HIS A 182 9.84 -30.90 -14.48
C HIS A 182 11.36 -31.00 -14.28
N LYS A 183 12.03 -29.88 -13.94
CA LYS A 183 13.47 -29.86 -13.64
C LYS A 183 13.77 -30.33 -12.22
N LEU A 184 12.78 -30.23 -11.33
CA LEU A 184 12.77 -30.79 -9.99
C LEU A 184 11.32 -31.17 -9.61
N SER A 185 11.15 -31.83 -8.47
CA SER A 185 9.86 -32.01 -7.81
C SER A 185 9.87 -31.31 -6.45
N LEU A 186 8.76 -30.70 -6.05
CA LEU A 186 8.62 -30.16 -4.69
C LEU A 186 8.70 -31.25 -3.61
N ASN A 187 8.44 -32.51 -3.99
CA ASN A 187 8.60 -33.69 -3.14
C ASN A 187 10.01 -34.29 -3.18
N ASP A 188 10.92 -33.76 -3.99
CA ASP A 188 12.32 -34.21 -3.98
C ASP A 188 12.89 -34.02 -2.57
N ARG A 189 13.66 -35.03 -2.13
CA ARG A 189 14.39 -34.95 -0.86
C ARG A 189 15.59 -34.02 -1.00
N LEU A 190 15.89 -33.27 0.05
CA LEU A 190 17.06 -32.40 0.11
C LEU A 190 18.36 -33.19 -0.13
N SER A 191 18.40 -34.45 0.29
CA SER A 191 19.55 -35.35 0.10
C SER A 191 19.95 -35.56 -1.36
N LYS A 192 19.01 -35.42 -2.31
CA LYS A 192 19.30 -35.44 -3.76
C LYS A 192 20.28 -34.33 -4.17
N TYR A 193 20.28 -33.21 -3.44
CA TYR A 193 21.06 -32.03 -3.76
C TYR A 193 22.19 -31.77 -2.76
N TYR A 194 21.92 -31.96 -1.47
CA TYR A 194 22.79 -31.68 -0.32
C TYR A 194 22.75 -32.83 0.69
N PRO A 195 23.31 -34.02 0.35
CA PRO A 195 23.25 -35.21 1.20
C PRO A 195 24.01 -35.07 2.54
N SER A 196 24.97 -34.14 2.62
CA SER A 196 25.74 -33.88 3.85
C SER A 196 24.94 -33.12 4.91
N VAL A 197 23.80 -32.51 4.56
CA VAL A 197 22.93 -31.88 5.55
C VAL A 197 22.28 -32.98 6.39
N ALA A 198 22.43 -32.88 7.71
CA ALA A 198 21.83 -33.83 8.64
C ALA A 198 20.31 -33.94 8.41
N ASN A 199 19.76 -35.16 8.52
CA ASN A 199 18.35 -35.46 8.27
C ASN A 199 17.83 -35.13 6.85
N SER A 200 18.69 -34.79 5.87
CA SER A 200 18.28 -34.37 4.52
C SER A 200 17.43 -35.39 3.75
N GLN A 201 17.52 -36.68 4.09
CA GLN A 201 16.70 -37.75 3.51
C GLN A 201 15.20 -37.62 3.86
N ASN A 202 14.88 -36.94 4.95
CA ASN A 202 13.51 -36.76 5.44
C ASN A 202 12.94 -35.37 5.14
N ILE A 203 13.73 -34.47 4.55
CA ILE A 203 13.35 -33.08 4.26
C ILE A 203 13.01 -32.97 2.77
N THR A 204 11.82 -32.48 2.45
CA THR A 204 11.41 -32.16 1.06
C THR A 204 11.63 -30.69 0.71
N LEU A 205 11.67 -30.36 -0.57
CA LEU A 205 11.72 -28.96 -1.02
C LEU A 205 10.45 -28.17 -0.61
N ARG A 206 9.27 -28.80 -0.63
CA ARG A 206 8.02 -28.23 -0.09
C ARG A 206 8.17 -27.84 1.38
N GLN A 207 8.78 -28.72 2.19
CA GLN A 207 9.02 -28.43 3.60
C GLN A 207 9.99 -27.26 3.81
N LEU A 208 10.99 -27.07 2.96
CA LEU A 208 11.83 -25.87 2.99
C LEU A 208 11.00 -24.61 2.70
N LEU A 209 10.19 -24.62 1.64
CA LEU A 209 9.33 -23.49 1.24
C LEU A 209 8.38 -23.06 2.36
N ASN A 210 7.84 -24.03 3.09
CA ASN A 210 6.84 -23.82 4.14
C ASN A 210 7.43 -23.68 5.56
N HIS A 211 8.76 -23.64 5.70
CA HIS A 211 9.43 -23.63 7.00
C HIS A 211 9.09 -24.81 7.92
N ARG A 212 8.94 -26.00 7.36
CA ARG A 212 8.63 -27.27 8.06
C ARG A 212 9.69 -28.34 7.85
N SER A 213 10.93 -27.91 7.64
CA SER A 213 12.08 -28.78 7.37
C SER A 213 12.72 -29.37 8.63
N GLY A 214 12.39 -28.83 9.81
CA GLY A 214 13.13 -29.10 11.05
C GLY A 214 14.53 -28.50 11.11
N ILE A 215 14.85 -27.60 10.18
CA ILE A 215 16.07 -26.79 10.18
C ILE A 215 15.87 -25.56 11.06
N SER A 216 16.91 -25.20 11.80
CA SER A 216 17.04 -23.96 12.56
C SER A 216 18.43 -23.36 12.33
N MET A 217 18.56 -22.04 12.49
CA MET A 217 19.83 -21.33 12.38
C MET A 217 19.85 -20.17 13.39
N SER A 218 21.04 -19.82 13.89
CA SER A 218 21.23 -18.71 14.85
C SER A 218 21.01 -17.32 14.25
N GLU A 219 20.94 -17.22 12.91
CA GLU A 219 20.78 -15.97 12.15
C GLU A 219 21.85 -14.90 12.49
N SER A 220 23.07 -15.35 12.84
CA SER A 220 24.18 -14.46 13.17
C SER A 220 24.69 -13.68 11.95
N THR A 221 25.31 -12.52 12.22
CA THR A 221 26.03 -11.75 11.19
C THR A 221 27.45 -12.31 11.03
N PRO A 222 27.96 -12.54 9.80
CA PRO A 222 29.33 -12.99 9.60
C PRO A 222 30.36 -11.92 9.99
N ASN A 223 31.59 -12.35 10.29
CA ASN A 223 32.68 -11.44 10.65
C ASN A 223 33.20 -10.63 9.45
N THR A 224 33.06 -11.18 8.24
CA THR A 224 33.46 -10.58 6.95
C THR A 224 32.29 -10.59 5.97
N VAL A 225 32.40 -9.77 4.92
CA VAL A 225 31.42 -9.76 3.83
C VAL A 225 31.60 -11.02 2.97
N LEU A 226 30.51 -11.73 2.68
CA LEU A 226 30.51 -12.93 1.87
C LEU A 226 30.26 -12.57 0.39
N THR A 227 31.30 -12.62 -0.43
CA THR A 227 31.27 -12.08 -1.81
C THR A 227 30.85 -13.09 -2.88
N THR A 228 30.76 -14.39 -2.55
CA THR A 228 30.39 -15.44 -3.50
C THR A 228 29.23 -16.28 -2.99
N GLN A 229 28.42 -16.79 -3.91
CA GLN A 229 27.33 -17.71 -3.58
C GLN A 229 27.81 -18.93 -2.78
N ALA A 230 29.00 -19.45 -3.08
CA ALA A 230 29.60 -20.56 -2.36
C ALA A 230 29.92 -20.18 -0.90
N ALA A 231 30.49 -19.00 -0.66
CA ALA A 231 30.77 -18.51 0.69
C ALA A 231 29.48 -18.30 1.51
N GLN A 232 28.43 -17.77 0.88
CA GLN A 232 27.11 -17.57 1.49
C GLN A 232 26.44 -18.89 1.90
N LEU A 233 26.47 -19.87 1.00
CA LEU A 233 25.96 -21.21 1.30
C LEU A 233 26.78 -21.88 2.40
N ASN A 234 28.11 -21.83 2.32
CA ASN A 234 28.99 -22.44 3.32
C ASN A 234 28.75 -21.85 4.71
N TYR A 235 28.54 -20.52 4.80
CA TYR A 235 28.17 -19.87 6.06
C TYR A 235 26.87 -20.45 6.63
N THR A 236 25.83 -20.60 5.80
CA THR A 236 24.56 -21.21 6.22
C THR A 236 24.74 -22.66 6.67
N LEU A 237 25.51 -23.47 5.92
CA LEU A 237 25.75 -24.88 6.24
C LEU A 237 26.50 -25.07 7.56
N GLN A 238 27.37 -24.13 7.95
CA GLN A 238 28.10 -24.17 9.23
C GLN A 238 27.23 -23.79 10.43
N GLN A 239 26.16 -23.02 10.22
CA GLN A 239 25.30 -22.50 11.29
C GLN A 239 24.01 -23.31 11.47
N LEU A 240 23.55 -23.99 10.42
CA LEU A 240 22.29 -24.70 10.46
C LEU A 240 22.36 -25.94 11.36
N LYS A 241 21.25 -26.23 12.01
CA LYS A 241 21.00 -27.49 12.73
C LYS A 241 19.72 -28.10 12.19
N ALA A 242 19.74 -29.40 11.93
CA ALA A 242 18.57 -30.14 11.46
C ALA A 242 18.11 -31.14 12.53
N SER A 243 16.80 -31.17 12.77
CA SER A 243 16.14 -32.11 13.67
C SER A 243 15.06 -32.90 12.92
N SER A 244 14.48 -33.90 13.58
CA SER A 244 13.30 -34.63 13.07
C SER A 244 11.99 -33.86 13.27
N ASN A 245 11.97 -32.77 14.04
CA ASN A 245 10.77 -32.00 14.30
C ASN A 245 10.41 -31.13 13.09
N GLN A 246 9.35 -31.51 12.36
CA GLN A 246 8.86 -30.81 11.17
C GLN A 246 7.74 -29.79 11.47
N SER A 247 7.63 -29.34 12.73
CA SER A 247 6.80 -28.18 13.08
C SER A 247 7.28 -26.92 12.35
N TYR A 248 6.42 -25.91 12.27
CA TYR A 248 6.78 -24.64 11.66
C TYR A 248 7.92 -23.97 12.45
N ASN A 249 9.03 -23.69 11.76
CA ASN A 249 10.17 -22.96 12.29
C ASN A 249 10.78 -22.07 11.20
N TYR A 250 10.50 -20.78 11.26
CA TYR A 250 11.01 -19.79 10.30
C TYR A 250 12.52 -19.66 10.42
N THR A 251 13.24 -19.83 9.30
CA THR A 251 14.70 -19.62 9.24
C THR A 251 15.15 -19.30 7.81
N ASN A 252 16.12 -18.40 7.67
CA ASN A 252 16.68 -18.04 6.38
C ASN A 252 17.40 -19.23 5.71
N ALA A 253 17.91 -20.18 6.50
CA ALA A 253 18.61 -21.36 6.00
C ALA A 253 17.78 -22.17 4.98
N ASN A 254 16.46 -22.24 5.17
CA ASN A 254 15.59 -22.94 4.22
C ASN A 254 15.63 -22.30 2.83
N TYR A 255 15.62 -20.98 2.78
CA TYR A 255 15.60 -20.23 1.53
C TYR A 255 16.99 -20.11 0.89
N THR A 256 18.06 -20.10 1.69
CA THR A 256 19.42 -20.28 1.17
C THR A 256 19.59 -21.64 0.50
N LEU A 257 19.11 -22.71 1.13
CA LEU A 257 19.15 -24.05 0.54
C LEU A 257 18.31 -24.13 -0.75
N LEU A 258 17.11 -23.54 -0.79
CA LEU A 258 16.29 -23.48 -1.99
C LEU A 258 16.99 -22.72 -3.13
N ALA A 259 17.58 -21.56 -2.86
CA ALA A 259 18.37 -20.82 -3.84
C ALA A 259 19.53 -21.66 -4.40
N ALA A 260 20.22 -22.39 -3.52
CA ALA A 260 21.34 -23.25 -3.90
C ALA A 260 20.88 -24.47 -4.73
N VAL A 261 19.74 -25.10 -4.39
CA VAL A 261 19.10 -26.15 -5.20
C VAL A 261 18.75 -25.61 -6.58
N ALA A 262 18.12 -24.43 -6.66
CA ALA A 262 17.74 -23.81 -7.92
C ALA A 262 18.97 -23.58 -8.81
N SER A 263 20.07 -23.06 -8.25
CA SER A 263 21.33 -22.91 -8.98
C SER A 263 21.90 -24.23 -9.49
N LYS A 264 21.90 -25.27 -8.65
CA LYS A 264 22.43 -26.60 -9.01
C LYS A 264 21.61 -27.25 -10.12
N VAL A 265 20.28 -27.14 -10.06
CA VAL A 265 19.37 -27.69 -11.08
C VAL A 265 19.47 -26.93 -12.41
N ALA A 266 19.65 -25.61 -12.36
CA ALA A 266 19.66 -24.77 -13.55
C ALA A 266 21.06 -24.55 -14.16
N GLY A 267 22.13 -24.88 -13.45
CA GLY A 267 23.51 -24.67 -13.92
C GLY A 267 23.94 -23.20 -13.98
N GLN A 268 23.31 -22.33 -13.19
CA GLN A 268 23.59 -20.88 -13.17
C GLN A 268 23.49 -20.31 -11.75
N SER A 269 24.05 -19.13 -11.51
CA SER A 269 23.96 -18.46 -10.21
C SER A 269 22.51 -18.09 -9.87
N TYR A 270 22.23 -17.95 -8.57
CA TYR A 270 20.91 -17.53 -8.09
C TYR A 270 20.54 -16.15 -8.62
N ASP A 271 21.49 -15.21 -8.65
CA ASP A 271 21.23 -13.86 -9.15
C ASP A 271 20.89 -13.86 -10.65
N SER A 272 21.52 -14.74 -11.46
CA SER A 272 21.14 -14.95 -12.86
C SER A 272 19.72 -15.52 -12.99
N LEU A 273 19.31 -16.43 -12.09
CA LEU A 273 17.94 -16.94 -12.08
C LEU A 273 16.92 -15.86 -11.77
N VAL A 274 17.18 -14.99 -10.79
CA VAL A 274 16.29 -13.85 -10.49
C VAL A 274 16.23 -12.90 -11.68
N GLN A 275 17.37 -12.63 -12.34
CA GLN A 275 17.41 -11.80 -13.53
C GLN A 275 16.57 -12.37 -14.67
N ASP A 276 16.81 -13.62 -15.05
CA ASP A 276 16.22 -14.24 -16.24
C ASP A 276 14.75 -14.63 -16.05
N ARG A 277 14.38 -15.01 -14.83
CA ARG A 277 13.05 -15.59 -14.55
C ARG A 277 12.06 -14.62 -13.92
N ILE A 278 12.55 -13.51 -13.34
CA ILE A 278 11.70 -12.54 -12.64
C ILE A 278 11.90 -11.13 -13.20
N ILE A 279 13.12 -10.58 -13.12
CA ILE A 279 13.37 -9.17 -13.44
C ILE A 279 13.13 -8.87 -14.92
N LYS A 280 13.74 -9.63 -15.84
CA LYS A 280 13.59 -9.41 -17.29
C LYS A 280 12.15 -9.64 -17.77
N PRO A 281 11.44 -10.74 -17.42
CA PRO A 281 10.06 -10.96 -17.87
C PRO A 281 9.07 -9.90 -17.39
N LEU A 282 9.31 -9.32 -16.21
CA LEU A 282 8.46 -8.29 -15.61
C LEU A 282 8.93 -6.86 -15.87
N LYS A 283 10.12 -6.69 -16.45
CA LYS A 283 10.78 -5.39 -16.66
C LYS A 283 10.92 -4.58 -15.36
N LEU A 284 11.41 -5.23 -14.31
CA LEU A 284 11.65 -4.58 -13.00
C LEU A 284 12.91 -3.70 -13.10
N THR A 285 12.74 -2.39 -13.27
CA THR A 285 13.87 -1.46 -13.51
C THR A 285 14.51 -0.93 -12.24
N ASN A 286 13.96 -1.22 -11.07
CA ASN A 286 14.42 -0.75 -9.76
C ASN A 286 14.57 -1.92 -8.79
N THR A 287 15.03 -3.09 -9.27
CA THR A 287 15.23 -4.28 -8.44
C THR A 287 16.61 -4.87 -8.69
N TYR A 288 17.42 -4.96 -7.63
CA TYR A 288 18.85 -5.24 -7.73
C TYR A 288 19.33 -6.18 -6.63
N ALA A 289 20.34 -6.98 -6.93
CA ALA A 289 21.10 -7.70 -5.90
C ALA A 289 21.92 -6.69 -5.07
N TRP A 290 22.13 -6.99 -3.79
CA TRP A 290 22.82 -6.11 -2.83
C TRP A 290 24.21 -5.62 -3.26
N ASN A 291 24.94 -6.41 -4.06
CA ASN A 291 26.29 -6.10 -4.54
C ASN A 291 26.32 -5.56 -5.98
N ASN A 292 25.16 -5.25 -6.57
CA ASN A 292 25.03 -4.71 -7.91
C ASN A 292 24.03 -3.54 -7.96
N LEU A 293 24.14 -2.64 -6.97
CA LEU A 293 23.33 -1.43 -6.89
C LEU A 293 23.87 -0.36 -7.84
N PRO A 294 23.02 0.34 -8.61
CA PRO A 294 23.45 1.42 -9.48
C PRO A 294 23.89 2.64 -8.65
N THR A 295 25.03 3.24 -9.01
CA THR A 295 25.58 4.43 -8.33
C THR A 295 24.74 5.69 -8.59
N SER A 296 23.92 5.70 -9.65
CA SER A 296 23.05 6.81 -10.02
C SER A 296 21.72 6.85 -9.26
N GLN A 297 21.43 5.84 -8.42
CA GLN A 297 20.14 5.71 -7.74
C GLN A 297 20.30 5.80 -6.23
N MET A 298 19.37 6.50 -5.58
CA MET A 298 19.36 6.61 -4.13
C MET A 298 19.01 5.26 -3.50
N THR A 299 19.88 4.74 -2.63
CA THR A 299 19.51 3.71 -1.66
C THR A 299 19.16 4.40 -0.37
N ALA A 300 17.99 4.11 0.21
CA ALA A 300 17.64 4.72 1.48
C ALA A 300 18.73 4.44 2.54
N SER A 301 18.87 5.35 3.49
CA SER A 301 19.59 5.18 4.74
C SER A 301 18.61 4.69 5.80
N GLY A 302 19.06 3.78 6.66
CA GLY A 302 18.22 3.22 7.73
C GLY A 302 18.21 4.11 8.97
N TYR A 303 17.03 4.29 9.55
CA TYR A 303 16.76 5.13 10.72
C TYR A 303 15.82 4.46 11.72
N THR A 304 15.83 4.91 12.97
CA THR A 304 14.84 4.53 13.98
C THR A 304 14.19 5.77 14.58
N PHE A 305 12.95 5.61 15.04
CA PHE A 305 12.31 6.58 15.92
C PHE A 305 12.60 6.17 17.36
N SER A 306 13.38 6.96 18.09
CA SER A 306 13.67 6.70 19.51
C SER A 306 13.76 7.99 20.31
N ASN A 307 13.40 7.94 21.59
CA ASN A 307 13.38 9.09 22.50
C ASN A 307 12.58 10.30 21.95
N GLY A 308 11.49 10.04 21.22
CA GLY A 308 10.64 11.08 20.63
C GLY A 308 11.23 11.77 19.41
N GLN A 309 12.35 11.26 18.86
CA GLN A 309 13.06 11.87 17.73
C GLN A 309 13.12 10.92 16.53
N ASP A 310 12.81 11.46 15.35
CA ASP A 310 13.00 10.79 14.07
C ASP A 310 14.49 10.78 13.66
N TYR A 311 14.85 9.93 12.69
CA TYR A 311 16.15 9.88 12.03
C TYR A 311 17.35 9.51 12.90
N GLN A 312 17.15 8.65 13.91
CA GLN A 312 18.27 8.07 14.66
C GLN A 312 18.96 7.00 13.81
N ASN A 313 20.25 7.16 13.52
CA ASN A 313 20.97 6.31 12.57
C ASN A 313 20.89 4.82 12.93
N ALA A 314 20.48 4.00 11.96
CA ALA A 314 20.42 2.55 12.04
C ALA A 314 20.81 1.92 10.70
N PRO A 315 22.09 2.05 10.29
CA PRO A 315 22.56 1.68 8.96
C PRO A 315 22.51 0.16 8.75
N VAL A 316 22.39 -0.23 7.48
CA VAL A 316 22.40 -1.64 7.09
C VAL A 316 23.81 -2.23 7.20
N SER A 317 23.94 -3.36 7.89
CA SER A 317 25.17 -4.14 7.90
C SER A 317 25.34 -4.90 6.57
N GLN A 318 26.34 -4.52 5.76
CA GLN A 318 26.67 -5.25 4.53
C GLN A 318 27.09 -6.70 4.80
N LYS A 319 27.70 -6.97 5.96
CA LYS A 319 28.02 -8.34 6.40
C LYS A 319 26.74 -9.16 6.56
N LEU A 320 25.73 -8.60 7.22
CA LEU A 320 24.42 -9.24 7.39
C LEU A 320 23.74 -9.46 6.04
N VAL A 321 23.63 -8.42 5.20
CA VAL A 321 22.97 -8.56 3.89
C VAL A 321 23.67 -9.61 3.04
N SER A 322 25.01 -9.65 3.06
CA SER A 322 25.77 -10.63 2.31
C SER A 322 25.47 -12.08 2.70
N SER A 323 24.99 -12.39 3.91
CA SER A 323 24.67 -13.77 4.32
C SER A 323 23.27 -14.25 3.94
N LEU A 324 22.41 -13.39 3.41
CA LEU A 324 20.99 -13.66 3.16
C LEU A 324 20.69 -14.16 1.72
N LEU A 325 21.56 -15.00 1.16
CA LEU A 325 21.37 -15.60 -0.18
C LEU A 325 19.97 -16.25 -0.30
N GLY A 326 19.19 -15.82 -1.30
CA GLY A 326 17.84 -16.35 -1.53
C GLY A 326 16.80 -15.95 -0.47
N ALA A 327 17.22 -15.27 0.60
CA ALA A 327 16.41 -15.02 1.78
C ALA A 327 16.16 -13.53 2.05
N GLY A 328 17.05 -12.62 1.62
CA GLY A 328 16.87 -11.18 1.81
C GLY A 328 18.03 -10.25 1.47
N ASN A 329 18.84 -10.58 0.47
CA ASN A 329 19.94 -9.79 -0.06
C ASN A 329 19.60 -9.03 -1.37
N TYR A 330 18.35 -8.61 -1.55
CA TYR A 330 17.91 -7.80 -2.68
C TYR A 330 17.38 -6.44 -2.23
N TYR A 331 17.36 -5.50 -3.17
CA TYR A 331 16.79 -4.17 -3.04
C TYR A 331 15.71 -3.96 -4.10
N SER A 332 14.65 -3.22 -3.76
CA SER A 332 13.57 -2.91 -4.69
C SER A 332 12.86 -1.59 -4.36
N THR A 333 11.78 -1.31 -5.09
CA THR A 333 10.80 -0.24 -4.82
C THR A 333 9.41 -0.86 -4.60
N PRO A 334 8.48 -0.15 -3.92
CA PRO A 334 7.09 -0.59 -3.83
C PRO A 334 6.45 -0.86 -5.20
N GLU A 335 6.76 -0.07 -6.21
CA GLU A 335 6.26 -0.20 -7.58
C GLU A 335 6.71 -1.49 -8.28
N ASP A 336 8.00 -1.80 -8.22
CA ASP A 336 8.54 -3.04 -8.78
C ASP A 336 8.02 -4.25 -8.01
N TYR A 337 7.98 -4.16 -6.68
CA TYR A 337 7.49 -5.25 -5.84
C TYR A 337 5.99 -5.53 -6.06
N TYR A 338 5.18 -4.49 -6.28
CA TYR A 338 3.79 -4.64 -6.73
C TYR A 338 3.71 -5.38 -8.09
N THR A 339 4.58 -5.00 -9.03
CA THR A 339 4.63 -5.62 -10.36
C THR A 339 5.01 -7.10 -10.26
N PHE A 340 5.97 -7.43 -9.39
CA PHE A 340 6.32 -8.80 -9.04
C PHE A 340 5.13 -9.57 -8.44
N GLN A 341 4.46 -9.01 -7.43
CA GLN A 341 3.29 -9.64 -6.80
C GLN A 341 2.15 -9.93 -7.78
N LYS A 342 1.92 -9.08 -8.79
CA LYS A 342 1.02 -9.38 -9.91
C LYS A 342 1.54 -10.52 -10.80
N GLY A 343 2.84 -10.51 -11.09
CA GLY A 343 3.56 -11.48 -11.92
C GLY A 343 3.37 -12.93 -11.44
N LEU A 344 3.20 -13.10 -10.13
CA LEU A 344 2.95 -14.39 -9.49
C LEU A 344 1.62 -15.04 -9.89
N ARG A 345 0.69 -14.37 -10.58
CA ARG A 345 -0.62 -14.98 -10.91
C ARG A 345 -1.15 -14.69 -12.30
N ASN A 346 -0.51 -13.78 -13.04
CA ASN A 346 -0.99 -13.32 -14.35
C ASN A 346 -0.32 -14.05 -15.53
N GLY A 347 0.46 -15.11 -15.29
CA GLY A 347 1.16 -15.87 -16.31
C GLY A 347 2.51 -15.28 -16.74
N LYS A 348 2.97 -14.17 -16.16
CA LYS A 348 4.30 -13.60 -16.47
C LYS A 348 5.45 -14.27 -15.73
N VAL A 349 5.25 -14.61 -14.45
CA VAL A 349 6.20 -15.42 -13.67
C VAL A 349 5.58 -16.78 -13.38
N LEU A 350 4.37 -16.78 -12.83
CA LEU A 350 3.58 -17.97 -12.56
C LEU A 350 2.15 -17.81 -13.11
N THR A 351 1.55 -18.92 -13.52
CA THR A 351 0.11 -19.02 -13.74
C THR A 351 -0.63 -19.05 -12.40
N LYS A 352 -1.95 -18.87 -12.43
CA LYS A 352 -2.79 -18.97 -11.24
C LYS A 352 -2.67 -20.33 -10.54
N SER A 353 -2.59 -21.42 -11.31
CA SER A 353 -2.47 -22.79 -10.77
C SER A 353 -1.13 -23.00 -10.07
N GLN A 354 -0.03 -22.56 -10.70
CA GLN A 354 1.31 -22.64 -10.13
C GLN A 354 1.43 -21.83 -8.83
N TYR A 355 0.80 -20.66 -8.79
CA TYR A 355 0.71 -19.89 -7.55
C TYR A 355 -0.04 -20.62 -6.44
N GLN A 356 -1.14 -21.31 -6.78
CA GLN A 356 -1.91 -22.08 -5.81
C GLN A 356 -1.09 -23.25 -5.26
N ASP A 357 -0.28 -23.91 -6.09
CA ASP A 357 0.65 -24.95 -5.64
C ASP A 357 1.78 -24.37 -4.78
N LEU A 358 2.36 -23.23 -5.16
CA LEU A 358 3.35 -22.52 -4.35
C LEU A 358 2.79 -22.18 -2.95
N ALA A 359 1.56 -21.66 -2.91
CA ALA A 359 0.79 -21.34 -1.71
C ALA A 359 0.23 -22.57 -0.97
N ASP A 360 0.57 -23.78 -1.41
CA ASP A 360 0.15 -25.06 -0.83
C ASP A 360 -1.38 -25.17 -0.68
N ASN A 361 -2.11 -24.59 -1.64
CA ASN A 361 -3.57 -24.48 -1.64
C ASN A 361 -4.16 -23.92 -0.32
N GLY A 362 -3.40 -23.09 0.40
CA GLY A 362 -3.81 -22.54 1.69
C GLY A 362 -3.83 -23.56 2.85
N ALA A 363 -3.16 -24.71 2.71
CA ALA A 363 -3.06 -25.74 3.75
C ALA A 363 -2.39 -25.22 5.03
N TYR A 364 -1.50 -24.22 4.91
CA TYR A 364 -0.80 -23.60 6.03
C TYR A 364 -0.92 -22.09 5.98
N THR A 365 -0.85 -21.47 7.15
CA THR A 365 -0.77 -20.00 7.27
C THR A 365 0.49 -19.45 6.60
N TYR A 366 1.58 -20.21 6.50
CA TYR A 366 2.78 -19.81 5.76
C TYR A 366 3.11 -20.83 4.68
N ALA A 367 3.21 -20.37 3.43
CA ALA A 367 3.63 -21.18 2.30
C ALA A 367 4.31 -20.31 1.25
N GLY A 368 5.33 -20.86 0.57
CA GLY A 368 5.91 -20.23 -0.62
C GLY A 368 6.44 -18.80 -0.45
N GLY A 369 6.81 -18.41 0.78
CA GLY A 369 7.37 -17.11 1.09
C GLY A 369 6.35 -16.10 1.64
N MET A 370 5.07 -16.47 1.76
CA MET A 370 4.01 -15.57 2.20
C MET A 370 3.18 -16.19 3.31
N TYR A 371 2.53 -15.30 4.07
CA TYR A 371 1.45 -15.65 4.94
C TYR A 371 0.11 -15.57 4.19
N HIS A 372 -0.72 -16.61 4.32
CA HIS A 372 -2.02 -16.74 3.70
C HIS A 372 -3.09 -16.85 4.79
N TYR A 373 -4.15 -16.04 4.69
CA TYR A 373 -5.23 -15.98 5.66
C TYR A 373 -6.55 -16.46 5.03
N SER A 374 -7.40 -17.08 5.86
CA SER A 374 -8.68 -17.68 5.44
C SER A 374 -9.67 -16.68 4.83
N ASN A 375 -9.51 -15.38 5.11
CA ASN A 375 -10.31 -14.30 4.52
C ASN A 375 -9.84 -13.87 3.11
N GLY A 376 -8.92 -14.59 2.49
CA GLY A 376 -8.39 -14.28 1.15
C GLY A 376 -7.39 -13.14 1.13
N ILE A 377 -6.77 -12.84 2.27
CA ILE A 377 -5.65 -11.90 2.40
C ILE A 377 -4.34 -12.69 2.42
N LYS A 378 -3.31 -12.11 1.83
CA LYS A 378 -1.93 -12.53 1.99
C LYS A 378 -1.08 -11.39 2.53
N ARG A 379 0.01 -11.76 3.21
CA ARG A 379 1.00 -10.82 3.75
C ARG A 379 2.40 -11.32 3.51
N ASP A 380 3.29 -10.40 3.20
CA ASP A 380 4.74 -10.60 3.26
C ASP A 380 5.38 -9.46 4.06
N ARG A 381 6.42 -9.76 4.86
CA ARG A 381 7.13 -8.78 5.68
C ARG A 381 8.63 -9.02 5.64
N GLY A 382 9.41 -7.96 5.53
CA GLY A 382 10.86 -7.99 5.46
C GLY A 382 11.46 -6.96 6.39
N SER A 383 12.29 -7.40 7.33
CA SER A 383 13.01 -6.52 8.24
C SER A 383 14.46 -6.97 8.34
N LEU A 384 15.38 -6.03 8.53
CA LEU A 384 16.78 -6.30 8.81
C LEU A 384 17.09 -5.95 10.26
N THR A 385 17.53 -6.94 11.04
CA THR A 385 17.86 -6.75 12.46
C THR A 385 18.92 -5.66 12.64
N GLY A 386 18.65 -4.73 13.56
CA GLY A 386 19.56 -3.62 13.86
C GLY A 386 19.61 -2.54 12.78
N ALA A 387 18.77 -2.63 11.75
CA ALA A 387 18.63 -1.60 10.73
C ALA A 387 17.22 -0.99 10.78
N GLY A 388 17.08 0.24 10.31
CA GLY A 388 15.82 0.97 10.32
C GLY A 388 14.73 0.48 9.37
N TYR A 389 14.86 -0.73 8.82
CA TYR A 389 14.03 -1.21 7.72
C TYR A 389 12.94 -2.15 8.18
N ASP A 390 11.73 -1.86 7.73
CA ASP A 390 10.57 -2.73 7.91
C ASP A 390 9.63 -2.55 6.70
N ASP A 391 9.55 -3.58 5.88
CA ASP A 391 8.80 -3.60 4.64
C ASP A 391 7.62 -4.56 4.76
N LEU A 392 6.50 -4.19 4.15
CA LEU A 392 5.25 -4.94 4.21
C LEU A 392 4.56 -4.94 2.84
N TYR A 393 4.11 -6.10 2.41
CA TYR A 393 2.97 -6.25 1.51
C TYR A 393 1.79 -6.81 2.32
N TYR A 394 0.62 -6.20 2.19
CA TYR A 394 -0.62 -6.71 2.78
C TYR A 394 -1.77 -6.48 1.80
N GLY A 395 -2.41 -7.53 1.32
CA GLY A 395 -3.45 -7.37 0.31
C GLY A 395 -4.17 -8.64 -0.05
N THR A 396 -5.19 -8.50 -0.87
CA THR A 396 -5.97 -9.62 -1.40
C THR A 396 -5.08 -10.56 -2.19
N GLU A 397 -5.38 -11.85 -2.12
CA GLU A 397 -4.73 -12.91 -2.88
C GLU A 397 -4.58 -12.58 -4.39
N GLY A 398 -5.61 -11.97 -4.97
CA GLY A 398 -5.65 -11.57 -6.38
C GLY A 398 -4.99 -10.22 -6.71
N ASN A 399 -4.32 -9.58 -5.76
CA ASN A 399 -3.68 -8.25 -5.89
C ASN A 399 -4.66 -7.13 -6.32
N LYS A 400 -5.96 -7.27 -6.02
CA LYS A 400 -6.99 -6.27 -6.38
C LYS A 400 -6.97 -5.07 -5.44
N ILE A 401 -6.86 -5.35 -4.14
CA ILE A 401 -6.81 -4.34 -3.07
C ILE A 401 -5.63 -4.69 -2.19
N GLY A 402 -4.87 -3.70 -1.76
CA GLY A 402 -3.70 -3.92 -0.93
C GLY A 402 -2.92 -2.67 -0.61
N VAL A 403 -1.91 -2.86 0.22
CA VAL A 403 -0.93 -1.86 0.60
C VAL A 403 0.48 -2.45 0.52
N ILE A 404 1.43 -1.60 0.14
CA ILE A 404 2.85 -1.88 0.20
C ILE A 404 3.51 -0.74 0.94
N LEU A 405 4.25 -1.04 1.99
CA LEU A 405 4.97 -0.08 2.82
C LEU A 405 6.42 -0.47 2.80
N PHE A 406 7.30 0.36 2.24
CA PHE A 406 8.75 0.17 2.35
C PHE A 406 9.29 1.26 3.27
N ALA A 407 9.73 0.87 4.47
CA ALA A 407 10.15 1.81 5.50
C ALA A 407 11.67 1.85 5.59
N ASN A 408 12.26 3.04 5.59
CA ASN A 408 13.63 3.25 6.05
C ASN A 408 13.69 3.84 7.47
N GLN A 409 12.51 4.01 8.10
CA GLN A 409 12.35 4.13 9.53
C GLN A 409 11.16 3.29 9.96
N GLU A 410 11.39 2.26 10.78
CA GLU A 410 10.32 1.43 11.34
C GLU A 410 9.29 2.32 12.05
N PRO A 411 7.99 2.17 11.76
CA PRO A 411 6.96 2.95 12.42
C PRO A 411 6.96 2.69 13.94
N SER A 412 6.67 3.73 14.72
CA SER A 412 6.49 3.69 16.19
C SER A 412 5.37 2.73 16.68
N ARG A 413 4.56 2.23 15.75
CA ARG A 413 3.60 1.13 15.96
C ARG A 413 3.91 0.02 14.97
N SER A 414 3.52 -1.21 15.29
CA SER A 414 3.73 -2.36 14.41
C SER A 414 3.30 -2.06 12.96
N ILE A 415 4.19 -2.34 12.00
CA ILE A 415 3.92 -2.17 10.58
C ILE A 415 2.70 -2.98 10.13
N ASN A 416 2.46 -4.15 10.74
CA ASN A 416 1.30 -4.99 10.42
C ASN A 416 -0.02 -4.25 10.70
N SER A 417 -0.15 -3.69 11.90
CA SER A 417 -1.36 -2.93 12.30
C SER A 417 -1.53 -1.65 11.47
N LEU A 418 -0.42 -0.98 11.15
CA LEU A 418 -0.44 0.18 10.24
C LEU A 418 -0.90 -0.24 8.83
N GLY A 419 -0.37 -1.35 8.31
CA GLY A 419 -0.75 -1.92 7.02
C GLY A 419 -2.22 -2.32 6.95
N GLU A 420 -2.76 -2.97 7.98
CA GLU A 420 -4.19 -3.30 8.09
C GLU A 420 -5.07 -2.04 8.08
N THR A 421 -4.68 -1.02 8.85
CA THR A 421 -5.40 0.27 8.88
C THR A 421 -5.41 0.94 7.50
N LEU A 422 -4.26 0.96 6.82
CA LEU A 422 -4.13 1.53 5.47
C LEU A 422 -4.83 0.67 4.42
N TYR A 423 -4.91 -0.65 4.62
CA TYR A 423 -5.67 -1.56 3.78
C TYR A 423 -7.16 -1.28 3.86
N ASP A 424 -7.71 -1.08 5.06
CA ASP A 424 -9.10 -0.68 5.22
C ASP A 424 -9.37 0.68 4.56
N LEU A 425 -8.43 1.62 4.70
CA LEU A 425 -8.50 2.89 3.99
C LEU A 425 -8.53 2.69 2.46
N ALA A 426 -7.70 1.80 1.92
CA ALA A 426 -7.70 1.48 0.49
C ALA A 426 -8.99 0.78 0.05
N ARG A 427 -9.49 -0.17 0.85
CA ARG A 427 -10.66 -0.99 0.57
C ARG A 427 -11.95 -0.19 0.53
N TYR A 428 -12.16 0.69 1.51
CA TYR A 428 -13.42 1.42 1.66
C TYR A 428 -13.44 2.75 0.92
N TYR A 429 -12.28 3.29 0.53
CA TYR A 429 -12.21 4.63 -0.07
C TYR A 429 -11.41 4.63 -1.37
N ASN A 430 -12.09 4.87 -2.48
CA ASN A 430 -11.48 5.04 -3.78
C ASN A 430 -11.20 6.53 -4.06
N GLU A 431 -10.03 6.84 -4.64
CA GLU A 431 -9.72 8.23 -5.07
C GLU A 431 -10.23 8.54 -6.48
N ASN A 432 -10.49 7.50 -7.29
CA ASN A 432 -10.88 7.62 -8.69
C ASN A 432 -12.35 7.25 -8.90
#